data_AF-E5AB44-F1
#
_entry.id   AF-E5AB44-F1
#
_cell.length_a   1.000
_cell.length_b   1.000
_cell.length_c   1.000
_cell.angle_alpha   90.00
_cell.angle_beta   90.00
_cell.angle_gamma   90.00
#
_symmetry.space_group_name_H-M   'P 1'
#
loop_
_entity.id
_entity.type
_entity.pdbx_description
1 polymer ?
#
loop_
_entity_poly.entity_id
_entity_poly.type
_entity_poly.pdbx_seq_one_letter_code
_entity_poly.pdbx_strand_id
1 'polypeptide(L)'
;MGDYPRPGWKEDLAYLLEEGIKVSLVYGDRDYACNWYGGELLSLAIPYANASSFASAGYAPVVVNDTYIGGQVRQYGNLSFTRVYEAGHEVPAYQPETAYRIFQRALFNRDIATGNTSTLDMPDYSTVGPSDISNITNEPVVDPGSQCYVLDRGQCTDEQWETVMNGSALIKNWIVVDANTSSLFPDLVGGNHTVNGSVPSGTGSLGPVYTGGAGGFGVASARGVVGLAVLVGGVGLL
;
A
#
# COMPACT_ATOMS: atom_id res chain seq x y z
N MET A 1 13.79 4.03 13.65
CA MET A 1 14.13 5.30 12.96
C MET A 1 15.34 5.93 13.66
N GLY A 2 16.56 5.63 13.21
CA GLY A 2 17.76 5.90 14.04
C GLY A 2 19.10 5.98 13.29
N ASP A 3 19.08 6.08 11.96
CA ASP A 3 20.19 6.61 11.16
C ASP A 3 19.56 7.67 10.27
N TYR A 4 19.92 8.93 10.49
CA TYR A 4 19.40 10.09 9.77
C TYR A 4 19.86 10.05 8.30
N PRO A 5 19.18 10.74 7.37
CA PRO A 5 19.60 10.86 5.97
C PRO A 5 21.09 11.20 5.87
N ARG A 6 21.87 10.21 5.46
CA ARG A 6 23.26 10.42 5.09
C ARG A 6 23.28 10.96 3.65
N PRO A 7 24.18 11.89 3.33
CA PRO A 7 24.34 12.32 1.94
C PRO A 7 24.72 11.11 1.07
N GLY A 8 24.32 11.12 -0.20
CA GLY A 8 24.69 10.08 -1.17
C GLY A 8 23.52 9.26 -1.70
N TRP A 9 22.37 9.20 -1.02
CA TRP A 9 21.30 8.26 -1.44
C TRP A 9 20.74 8.55 -2.84
N LYS A 10 20.59 9.82 -3.23
CA LYS A 10 20.13 10.15 -4.59
C LYS A 10 21.22 9.86 -5.64
N GLU A 11 22.49 9.99 -5.26
CA GLU A 11 23.62 9.61 -6.09
C GLU A 11 23.72 8.07 -6.25
N ASP A 12 23.42 7.31 -5.19
CA ASP A 12 23.34 5.84 -5.25
C ASP A 12 22.19 5.38 -6.15
N LEU A 13 21.02 6.04 -6.07
CA LEU A 13 19.91 5.78 -6.99
C LEU A 13 20.28 6.14 -8.45
N ALA A 14 21.01 7.24 -8.65
CA ALA A 14 21.53 7.61 -9.96
C ALA A 14 22.47 6.53 -10.50
N TYR A 15 23.41 6.04 -9.68
CA TYR A 15 24.31 4.94 -10.04
C TYR A 15 23.54 3.69 -10.51
N LEU A 16 22.50 3.27 -9.76
CA LEU A 16 21.67 2.14 -10.17
C LEU A 16 21.03 2.36 -11.55
N LEU A 17 20.49 3.56 -11.79
CA LEU A 17 19.85 3.90 -13.07
C LEU A 17 20.85 3.92 -14.24
N GLU A 18 22.07 4.43 -14.02
CA GLU A 18 23.14 4.42 -15.03
C GLU A 18 23.61 3.00 -15.38
N GLU A 19 23.58 2.07 -14.41
CA GLU A 19 23.85 0.65 -14.64
C GLU A 19 22.66 -0.11 -15.25
N GLY A 20 21.59 0.60 -15.63
CA GLY A 20 20.40 0.01 -16.24
C GLY A 20 19.52 -0.75 -15.26
N ILE A 21 19.72 -0.58 -13.95
CA ILE A 21 18.88 -1.18 -12.90
C ILE A 21 17.61 -0.37 -12.74
N LYS A 22 16.46 -1.06 -12.73
CA LYS A 22 15.16 -0.43 -12.51
C LYS A 22 15.00 0.01 -11.06
N VAL A 23 14.52 1.24 -10.87
CA VAL A 23 14.22 1.84 -9.57
C VAL A 23 12.75 2.22 -9.51
N SER A 24 12.00 1.60 -8.61
CA SER A 24 10.59 1.89 -8.37
C SER A 24 10.36 2.43 -6.97
N LEU A 25 10.03 3.72 -6.88
CA LEU A 25 9.70 4.42 -5.65
C LEU A 25 8.19 4.34 -5.43
N VAL A 26 7.76 3.75 -4.30
CA VAL A 26 6.34 3.48 -4.01
C VAL A 26 6.02 4.07 -2.64
N TYR A 27 5.06 4.99 -2.59
CA TYR A 27 4.69 5.74 -1.40
C TYR A 27 3.19 5.67 -1.16
N GLY A 28 2.79 5.34 0.06
CA GLY A 28 1.42 5.48 0.51
C GLY A 28 1.09 6.94 0.80
N ASP A 29 -0.05 7.43 0.33
CA ASP A 29 -0.38 8.85 0.43
C ASP A 29 -1.02 9.29 1.76
N ARG A 30 -1.16 8.36 2.71
CA ARG A 30 -1.51 8.60 4.12
C ARG A 30 -0.32 8.41 5.06
N ASP A 31 0.91 8.21 4.56
CA ASP A 31 2.11 8.17 5.40
C ASP A 31 2.61 9.59 5.72
N TYR A 32 2.63 9.95 7.00
CA TYR A 32 3.21 11.21 7.46
C TYR A 32 4.74 11.13 7.61
N ALA A 33 5.25 10.00 8.12
CA ALA A 33 6.66 9.86 8.50
C ALA A 33 7.57 9.84 7.27
N CYS A 34 7.17 9.11 6.22
CA CYS A 34 7.87 9.04 4.94
C CYS A 34 6.91 9.44 3.82
N ASN A 35 6.43 10.69 3.85
CA ASN A 35 5.37 11.15 2.96
C ASN A 35 5.74 11.13 1.46
N TRP A 36 4.71 10.94 0.64
CA TRP A 36 4.82 10.87 -0.81
C TRP A 36 5.34 12.16 -1.44
N TYR A 37 5.05 13.34 -0.87
CA TYR A 37 5.57 14.62 -1.37
C TYR A 37 7.10 14.66 -1.33
N GLY A 38 7.69 14.23 -0.21
CA GLY A 38 9.14 14.10 -0.09
C GLY A 38 9.72 13.07 -1.06
N GLY A 39 9.02 11.96 -1.27
CA GLY A 39 9.37 10.95 -2.27
C GLY A 39 9.34 11.48 -3.71
N GLU A 40 8.35 12.30 -4.05
CA GLU A 40 8.24 12.95 -5.37
C GLU A 40 9.42 13.91 -5.60
N LEU A 41 9.67 14.81 -4.65
CA LEU A 41 10.80 15.74 -4.71
C LEU A 41 12.14 15.01 -4.83
N LEU A 42 12.31 13.90 -4.10
CA LEU A 42 13.49 13.04 -4.25
C LEU A 42 13.58 12.48 -5.67
N SER A 43 12.50 11.90 -6.21
CA SER A 43 12.49 11.29 -7.54
C SER A 43 12.87 12.26 -8.66
N LEU A 44 12.47 13.54 -8.53
CA LEU A 44 12.80 14.61 -9.47
C LEU A 44 14.23 15.14 -9.30
N ALA A 45 14.84 14.92 -8.14
CA ALA A 45 16.17 15.40 -7.79
C ALA A 45 17.30 14.39 -8.06
N ILE A 46 16.99 13.17 -8.51
CA ILE A 46 17.99 12.13 -8.83
C ILE A 46 18.84 12.61 -10.03
N PRO A 47 20.17 12.74 -9.88
CA PRO A 47 21.03 13.28 -10.93
C PRO A 47 21.52 12.20 -11.89
N TYR A 48 20.67 11.75 -12.82
CA TYR A 48 20.98 10.72 -13.82
C TYR A 48 20.67 11.17 -15.25
N ALA A 49 21.15 10.46 -16.26
CA ALA A 49 21.10 10.84 -17.67
C ALA A 49 19.70 11.22 -18.17
N ASN A 50 18.66 10.49 -17.73
CA ASN A 50 17.28 10.71 -18.16
C ASN A 50 16.45 11.57 -17.18
N ALA A 51 17.09 12.28 -16.24
CA ALA A 51 16.38 13.10 -15.24
C ALA A 51 15.43 14.12 -15.87
N SER A 52 15.84 14.79 -16.96
CA SER A 52 14.99 15.76 -17.66
C SER A 52 13.77 15.10 -18.33
N SER A 53 13.96 13.91 -18.89
CA SER A 53 12.87 13.15 -19.51
C SER A 53 11.87 12.66 -18.47
N PHE A 54 12.35 12.18 -17.31
CA PHE A 54 11.48 11.81 -16.19
C PHE A 54 10.73 13.01 -15.61
N ALA A 55 11.39 14.15 -15.42
CA ALA A 55 10.74 15.38 -14.97
C ALA A 55 9.66 15.87 -15.96
N SER A 56 9.80 15.54 -17.25
CA SER A 56 8.83 15.88 -18.30
C SER A 56 7.69 14.85 -18.45
N ALA A 57 7.84 13.64 -17.91
CA ALA A 57 6.80 12.62 -17.91
C ALA A 57 5.60 13.06 -17.06
N GLY A 58 4.39 12.78 -17.56
CA GLY A 58 3.15 13.08 -16.85
C GLY A 58 2.74 11.95 -15.91
N TYR A 59 1.81 12.22 -15.00
CA TYR A 59 1.20 11.19 -14.15
C TYR A 59 0.15 10.40 -14.92
N ALA A 60 0.23 9.07 -14.82
CA ALA A 60 -0.75 8.14 -15.36
C ALA A 60 -1.37 7.29 -14.23
N PRO A 61 -2.64 6.87 -14.39
CA PRO A 61 -3.30 6.05 -13.37
C PRO A 61 -2.64 4.68 -13.25
N VAL A 62 -2.46 4.21 -12.02
CA VAL A 62 -2.11 2.81 -11.74
C VAL A 62 -3.38 1.98 -11.80
N VAL A 63 -3.66 1.43 -12.98
CA VAL A 63 -4.79 0.54 -13.22
C VAL A 63 -4.51 -0.79 -12.54
N VAL A 64 -5.33 -1.18 -11.57
CA VAL A 64 -5.20 -2.45 -10.84
C VAL A 64 -6.02 -3.54 -11.51
N ASN A 65 -7.24 -3.17 -11.91
CA ASN A 65 -8.19 -3.98 -12.68
C ASN A 65 -9.14 -3.04 -13.46
N ASP A 66 -10.16 -3.59 -14.13
CA ASP A 66 -11.09 -2.83 -14.99
C ASP A 66 -11.88 -1.72 -14.27
N THR A 67 -11.96 -1.78 -12.94
CA THR A 67 -12.81 -0.91 -12.13
C THR A 67 -12.05 -0.08 -11.10
N TYR A 68 -10.76 -0.36 -10.87
CA TYR A 68 -10.02 0.21 -9.75
C TYR A 68 -8.68 0.83 -10.16
N ILE A 69 -8.49 2.08 -9.74
CA ILE A 69 -7.24 2.83 -9.84
C ILE A 69 -6.63 2.90 -8.43
N GLY A 70 -5.47 2.28 -8.26
CA GLY A 70 -4.80 2.19 -6.97
C GLY A 70 -3.86 3.35 -6.66
N GLY A 71 -3.67 4.28 -7.59
CA GLY A 71 -2.72 5.38 -7.44
C GLY A 71 -2.42 6.13 -8.72
N GLN A 72 -1.37 6.96 -8.67
CA GLN A 72 -0.78 7.64 -9.81
C GLN A 72 0.69 7.29 -9.90
N VAL A 73 1.18 7.10 -11.12
CA VAL A 73 2.58 6.86 -11.40
C VAL A 73 3.10 7.85 -12.44
N ARG A 74 4.28 8.41 -12.16
CA ARG A 74 5.14 9.04 -13.15
C ARG A 74 6.27 8.07 -13.45
N GLN A 75 6.47 7.73 -14.71
CA GLN A 75 7.52 6.80 -15.12
C GLN A 75 8.18 7.26 -16.41
N TYR A 76 9.51 7.17 -16.43
CA TYR A 76 10.31 7.25 -17.65
C TYR A 76 11.37 6.15 -17.61
N GLY A 77 11.33 5.24 -18.59
CA GLY A 77 12.20 4.07 -18.67
C GLY A 77 12.24 3.28 -17.35
N ASN A 78 13.43 3.25 -16.76
CA ASN A 78 13.75 2.50 -15.55
C ASN A 78 13.42 3.21 -14.23
N LEU A 79 13.05 4.49 -14.24
CA LEU A 79 12.64 5.20 -13.02
C LEU A 79 11.12 5.38 -12.98
N SER A 80 10.51 4.98 -11.87
CA SER A 80 9.09 5.24 -11.59
C SER A 80 8.89 5.79 -10.18
N PHE A 81 8.05 6.81 -10.04
CA PHE A 81 7.52 7.30 -8.76
C PHE A 81 6.02 7.04 -8.71
N THR A 82 5.56 6.32 -7.68
CA THR A 82 4.15 5.95 -7.51
C THR A 82 3.61 6.47 -6.19
N ARG A 83 2.53 7.25 -6.25
CA ARG A 83 1.66 7.60 -5.13
C ARG A 83 0.52 6.58 -5.09
N VAL A 84 0.49 5.75 -4.06
CA VAL A 84 -0.56 4.75 -3.81
C VAL A 84 -1.63 5.37 -2.92
N TYR A 85 -2.87 5.33 -3.38
CA TYR A 85 -4.00 5.92 -2.67
C TYR A 85 -4.36 5.12 -1.43
N GLU A 86 -4.86 5.82 -0.41
CA GLU A 86 -5.47 5.21 0.77
C GLU A 86 -4.52 4.26 1.52
N ALA A 87 -3.22 4.53 1.46
CA ALA A 87 -2.19 3.69 2.05
C ALA A 87 -1.26 4.46 2.99
N GLY A 88 -0.95 3.89 4.15
CA GLY A 88 0.05 4.41 5.08
C GLY A 88 1.46 3.91 4.76
N HIS A 89 2.32 3.90 5.79
CA HIS A 89 3.73 3.50 5.70
C HIS A 89 3.92 2.10 5.12
N GLU A 90 3.10 1.16 5.57
CA GLU A 90 3.13 -0.23 5.11
C GLU A 90 2.16 -0.43 3.94
N VAL A 91 2.49 0.13 2.77
CA VAL A 91 1.60 0.12 1.59
C VAL A 91 0.89 -1.22 1.32
N PRO A 92 1.56 -2.39 1.34
CA PRO A 92 0.90 -3.68 1.10
C PRO A 92 -0.16 -4.07 2.15
N ALA A 93 -0.10 -3.53 3.37
CA ALA A 93 -1.08 -3.79 4.42
C ALA A 93 -2.41 -3.05 4.18
N TYR A 94 -2.35 -1.89 3.51
CA TYR A 94 -3.53 -1.09 3.18
C TYR A 94 -4.07 -1.38 1.77
N GLN A 95 -3.17 -1.63 0.82
CA GLN A 95 -3.46 -1.78 -0.60
C GLN A 95 -2.78 -3.03 -1.19
N PRO A 96 -3.17 -4.24 -0.74
CA PRO A 96 -2.45 -5.48 -1.07
C PRO A 96 -2.45 -5.80 -2.57
N GLU A 97 -3.58 -5.65 -3.26
CA GLU A 97 -3.64 -5.93 -4.70
C GLU A 97 -2.81 -4.90 -5.48
N THR A 98 -2.97 -3.61 -5.20
CA THR A 98 -2.19 -2.54 -5.86
C THR A 98 -0.69 -2.75 -5.68
N ALA A 99 -0.24 -3.01 -4.46
CA ALA A 99 1.17 -3.27 -4.15
C ALA A 99 1.69 -4.50 -4.91
N TYR A 100 0.89 -5.58 -4.97
CA TYR A 100 1.25 -6.78 -5.71
C TYR A 100 1.41 -6.51 -7.22
N ARG A 101 0.47 -5.77 -7.83
CA ARG A 101 0.56 -5.41 -9.26
C ARG A 101 1.81 -4.58 -9.54
N ILE A 102 2.09 -3.56 -8.73
CA ILE A 102 3.29 -2.72 -8.87
C ILE A 102 4.55 -3.58 -8.76
N PHE A 103 4.63 -4.44 -7.75
CA PHE A 103 5.76 -5.34 -7.54
C PHE A 103 6.01 -6.27 -8.74
N GLN A 104 4.96 -6.93 -9.24
CA GLN A 104 5.09 -7.80 -10.41
C GLN A 104 5.52 -7.02 -11.66
N ARG A 105 4.95 -5.83 -11.89
CA ARG A 105 5.29 -4.99 -13.05
C ARG A 105 6.75 -4.54 -12.99
N ALA A 106 7.22 -4.11 -11.82
CA ALA A 106 8.62 -3.74 -11.62
C ALA A 106 9.54 -4.95 -11.88
N LEU A 107 9.24 -6.11 -11.29
CA LEU A 107 10.05 -7.32 -11.39
C LEU A 107 10.15 -7.86 -12.83
N PHE A 108 9.06 -7.83 -13.58
CA PHE A 108 8.97 -8.40 -14.93
C PHE A 108 9.08 -7.36 -16.05
N ASN A 109 9.72 -6.22 -15.76
CA ASN A 109 9.98 -5.16 -16.74
C ASN A 109 8.75 -4.69 -17.51
N ARG A 110 7.65 -4.46 -16.80
CA ARG A 110 6.45 -3.83 -17.35
C ARG A 110 6.34 -2.37 -16.93
N ASP A 111 5.53 -1.61 -17.64
CA ASP A 111 5.08 -0.30 -17.18
C ASP A 111 4.26 -0.45 -15.89
N ILE A 112 4.43 0.49 -14.96
CA ILE A 112 3.74 0.45 -13.68
C ILE A 112 2.26 0.82 -13.82
N ALA A 113 1.92 1.67 -14.79
CA ALA A 113 0.56 2.18 -14.98
C ALA A 113 -0.45 1.05 -15.29
N THR A 114 -0.13 0.20 -16.27
CA THR A 114 -1.07 -0.81 -16.82
C THR A 114 -0.50 -2.22 -16.78
N GLY A 115 0.82 -2.38 -16.93
CA GLY A 115 1.48 -3.67 -17.04
C GLY A 115 1.47 -4.28 -18.45
N ASN A 116 0.96 -3.55 -19.45
CA ASN A 116 0.79 -4.03 -20.82
C ASN A 116 2.03 -3.79 -21.69
N THR A 117 2.83 -2.79 -21.33
CA THR A 117 4.03 -2.38 -22.06
C THR A 117 5.26 -3.00 -21.44
N SER A 118 6.12 -3.59 -22.27
CA SER A 118 7.45 -4.05 -21.88
C SER A 118 8.43 -2.88 -21.92
N THR A 119 9.06 -2.57 -20.79
CA THR A 119 10.10 -1.52 -20.71
C THR A 119 11.46 -2.01 -21.21
N LEU A 120 11.62 -3.31 -21.50
CA LEU A 120 12.80 -3.82 -22.20
C LEU A 120 12.72 -3.51 -23.69
N ASP A 121 11.53 -3.65 -24.28
CA ASP A 121 11.31 -3.40 -25.70
C ASP A 121 11.18 -1.90 -26.00
N MET A 122 10.73 -1.11 -25.01
CA MET A 122 10.61 0.35 -25.09
C MET A 122 11.37 1.01 -23.93
N PRO A 123 12.70 1.16 -24.04
CA PRO A 123 13.55 1.71 -22.97
C PRO A 123 13.27 3.19 -22.68
N ASP A 124 12.66 3.91 -23.63
CA ASP A 124 12.23 5.31 -23.55
C ASP A 124 10.75 5.46 -23.22
N TYR A 125 10.09 4.39 -22.74
CA TYR A 125 8.70 4.44 -22.27
C TYR A 125 8.49 5.62 -21.31
N SER A 126 7.46 6.43 -21.58
CA SER A 126 7.11 7.60 -20.77
C SER A 126 5.61 7.61 -20.49
N THR A 127 5.23 7.88 -19.24
CA THR A 127 3.83 8.09 -18.89
C THR A 127 3.33 9.44 -19.40
N VAL A 128 2.05 9.48 -19.79
CA VAL A 128 1.40 10.67 -20.33
C VAL A 128 0.21 11.04 -19.44
N GLY A 129 0.13 12.32 -19.07
CA GLY A 129 -0.94 12.88 -18.25
C GLY A 129 -0.52 14.21 -17.62
N PRO A 130 -1.20 14.67 -16.56
CA PRO A 130 -0.89 15.95 -15.92
C PRO A 130 0.52 15.94 -15.29
N SER A 131 1.17 17.10 -15.26
CA SER A 131 2.52 17.25 -14.69
C SER A 131 2.55 17.26 -13.16
N ASP A 132 1.38 17.40 -12.53
CA ASP A 132 1.18 17.49 -11.08
C ASP A 132 -0.12 16.78 -10.69
N ILE A 133 -0.18 16.28 -9.45
CA ILE A 133 -1.32 15.55 -8.88
C ILE A 133 -1.75 16.13 -7.51
N SER A 134 -1.41 17.39 -7.22
CA SER A 134 -1.78 18.06 -5.96
C SER A 134 -3.30 18.21 -5.79
N ASN A 135 -4.05 18.19 -6.88
CA ASN A 135 -5.52 18.25 -6.89
C ASN A 135 -6.18 16.94 -6.43
N ILE A 136 -5.43 15.85 -6.28
CA ILE A 136 -5.96 14.56 -5.84
C ILE A 136 -5.91 14.52 -4.31
N THR A 137 -7.08 14.68 -3.70
CA THR A 137 -7.26 14.68 -2.24
C THR A 137 -7.94 13.40 -1.76
N ASN A 138 -7.61 12.97 -0.55
CA ASN A 138 -8.27 11.87 0.11
C ASN A 138 -9.33 12.40 1.08
N GLU A 139 -10.36 11.60 1.31
CA GLU A 139 -11.31 11.87 2.39
C GLU A 139 -10.59 11.76 3.74
N PRO A 140 -10.68 12.77 4.62
CA PRO A 140 -10.08 12.70 5.94
C PRO A 140 -10.55 11.45 6.70
N VAL A 141 -9.63 10.73 7.36
CA VAL A 141 -10.08 9.75 8.34
C VAL A 141 -10.72 10.53 9.47
N VAL A 142 -12.00 10.27 9.72
CA VAL A 142 -12.64 10.75 10.95
C VAL A 142 -12.08 9.90 12.07
N ASP A 143 -11.20 10.48 12.88
CA ASP A 143 -10.81 9.87 14.14
C ASP A 143 -12.11 9.70 14.95
N PRO A 144 -12.48 8.48 15.38
CA PRO A 144 -13.67 8.28 16.19
C PRO A 144 -13.65 9.02 17.54
N GLY A 145 -12.57 9.75 17.83
CA GLY A 145 -12.38 10.52 19.04
C GLY A 145 -11.61 9.69 20.04
N SER A 146 -10.73 10.34 20.80
CA SER A 146 -9.93 9.64 21.80
C SER A 146 -10.84 9.01 22.85
N GLN A 147 -10.77 7.70 22.97
CA GLN A 147 -11.29 7.00 24.15
C GLN A 147 -10.61 7.57 25.39
N CYS A 148 -11.38 7.97 26.40
CA CYS A 148 -10.79 8.46 27.65
C CYS A 148 -10.14 7.31 28.40
N TYR A 149 -8.84 7.14 28.19
CA TYR A 149 -7.99 6.19 28.89
C TYR A 149 -7.49 6.83 30.18
N VAL A 150 -7.99 6.38 31.33
CA VAL A 150 -7.82 7.10 32.61
C VAL A 150 -6.38 7.17 33.11
N LEU A 151 -5.46 6.40 32.51
CA LEU A 151 -4.03 6.45 32.80
C LEU A 151 -3.28 7.52 31.97
N ASP A 152 -3.93 8.10 30.95
CA ASP A 152 -3.44 9.24 30.17
C ASP A 152 -4.53 10.31 30.09
N ARG A 153 -4.48 11.30 31.00
CA ARG A 153 -5.43 12.42 31.04
C ARG A 153 -5.55 13.13 29.69
N GLY A 154 -4.48 13.18 28.89
CA GLY A 154 -4.48 13.86 27.59
C GLY A 154 -5.46 13.29 26.58
N GLN A 155 -5.95 12.05 26.80
CA GLN A 155 -6.94 11.40 25.95
C GLN A 155 -8.40 11.61 26.39
N CYS A 156 -8.61 12.29 27.53
CA CYS A 156 -9.94 12.54 28.09
C CYS A 156 -10.36 13.99 27.84
N THR A 157 -11.63 14.22 27.51
CA THR A 157 -12.20 15.56 27.62
C THR A 157 -12.25 15.99 29.09
N ASP A 158 -12.27 17.30 29.34
CA ASP A 158 -12.38 17.83 30.72
C ASP A 158 -13.66 17.29 31.41
N GLU A 159 -14.75 17.14 30.66
CA GLU A 159 -16.03 16.57 31.13
C GLU A 159 -15.89 15.09 31.54
N GLN A 160 -15.25 14.27 30.69
CA GLN A 160 -14.97 12.87 31.04
C GLN A 160 -14.07 12.79 32.28
N TRP A 161 -13.03 13.63 32.35
CA TRP A 161 -12.09 13.63 33.47
C TRP A 161 -12.74 14.06 34.78
N GLU A 162 -13.70 14.99 34.76
CA GLU A 162 -14.47 15.36 35.94
C GLU A 162 -15.24 14.17 36.51
N THR A 163 -15.86 13.35 35.63
CA THR A 163 -16.55 12.12 36.07
C THR A 163 -15.61 11.08 36.66
N VAL A 164 -14.35 11.04 36.21
CA VAL A 164 -13.31 10.17 36.79
C VAL A 164 -12.92 10.68 38.17
N MET A 165 -12.65 11.98 38.31
CA MET A 165 -12.20 12.60 39.56
C MET A 165 -13.27 12.58 40.66
N ASN A 166 -14.54 12.71 40.29
CA ASN A 166 -15.66 12.66 41.23
C ASN A 166 -16.16 11.23 41.52
N GLY A 167 -15.56 10.21 40.86
CA GLY A 167 -15.87 8.79 41.06
C GLY A 167 -17.17 8.30 40.44
N SER A 168 -17.83 9.09 39.59
CA SER A 168 -19.08 8.70 38.92
C SER A 168 -18.88 7.97 37.58
N ALA A 169 -17.69 8.06 36.99
CA ALA A 169 -17.37 7.39 35.74
C ALA A 169 -17.44 5.86 35.88
N LEU A 170 -18.13 5.21 34.94
CA LEU A 170 -17.99 3.77 34.76
C LEU A 170 -16.69 3.50 34.01
N ILE A 171 -15.71 2.91 34.69
CA ILE A 171 -14.40 2.62 34.11
C ILE A 171 -14.24 1.11 33.94
N LYS A 172 -13.91 0.67 32.72
CA LYS A 172 -13.60 -0.74 32.43
C LYS A 172 -12.33 -0.83 31.59
N ASN A 173 -11.43 -1.73 31.98
CA ASN A 173 -10.10 -1.86 31.36
C ASN A 173 -9.38 -0.50 31.21
N TRP A 174 -9.52 0.36 32.22
CA TRP A 174 -8.97 1.72 32.25
C TRP A 174 -9.55 2.71 31.23
N ILE A 175 -10.70 2.40 30.62
CA ILE A 175 -11.41 3.27 29.68
C ILE A 175 -12.74 3.72 30.31
N VAL A 176 -13.06 5.02 30.20
CA VAL A 176 -14.39 5.53 30.56
C VAL A 176 -15.43 5.00 29.57
N VAL A 177 -16.45 4.33 30.09
CA VAL A 177 -17.56 3.77 29.32
C VAL A 177 -18.62 4.86 29.09
N ASP A 178 -18.71 5.32 27.85
CA ASP A 178 -19.69 6.29 27.38
C ASP A 178 -20.31 5.80 26.05
N ALA A 179 -21.16 6.62 25.40
CA ALA A 179 -21.80 6.23 24.16
C ALA A 179 -20.79 5.94 23.02
N ASN A 180 -19.66 6.66 23.00
CA ASN A 180 -18.64 6.50 21.98
C ASN A 180 -17.84 5.21 22.21
N THR A 181 -17.28 5.04 23.41
CA THR A 181 -16.49 3.85 23.74
C THR A 181 -17.33 2.57 23.77
N SER A 182 -18.62 2.67 24.08
CA SER A 182 -19.57 1.54 23.94
C SER A 182 -19.83 1.15 22.49
N SER A 183 -19.81 2.11 21.55
CA SER A 183 -19.95 1.85 20.13
C SER A 183 -18.67 1.28 19.52
N LEU A 184 -17.51 1.80 19.93
CA LEU A 184 -16.21 1.35 19.44
C LEU A 184 -15.80 0.00 20.01
N PHE A 185 -16.17 -0.29 21.26
CA PHE A 185 -15.79 -1.49 21.98
C PHE A 185 -17.00 -2.12 22.71
N PRO A 186 -17.90 -2.80 21.99
CA PRO A 186 -19.10 -3.41 22.57
C PRO A 186 -18.80 -4.39 23.71
N ASP A 187 -17.66 -5.08 23.64
CA ASP A 187 -17.20 -6.02 24.65
C ASP A 187 -16.87 -5.35 26.00
N LEU A 188 -16.56 -4.05 26.02
CA LEU A 188 -16.35 -3.31 27.27
C LEU A 188 -17.63 -3.30 28.11
N VAL A 189 -18.80 -3.15 27.52
CA VAL A 189 -20.04 -2.94 28.30
C VAL A 189 -20.58 -4.25 28.91
N GLY A 190 -20.12 -5.40 28.43
CA GLY A 190 -20.47 -6.71 28.97
C GLY A 190 -21.85 -7.16 28.51
N GLY A 191 -21.92 -7.63 27.26
CA GLY A 191 -22.97 -8.56 26.84
C GLY A 191 -22.39 -9.97 26.85
N ASN A 192 -22.96 -10.87 27.65
CA ASN A 192 -22.68 -12.30 27.52
C ASN A 192 -23.28 -12.80 26.20
N HIS A 193 -22.59 -12.62 25.08
CA HIS A 193 -22.96 -13.27 23.84
C HIS A 193 -22.36 -14.67 23.83
N THR A 194 -23.15 -15.63 24.31
CA THR A 194 -23.08 -16.98 23.76
C THR A 194 -23.36 -16.87 22.27
N VAL A 195 -22.35 -17.10 21.43
CA VAL A 195 -22.54 -17.27 19.98
C VAL A 195 -23.29 -18.59 19.79
N ASN A 196 -24.62 -18.53 19.83
CA ASN A 196 -25.51 -19.57 19.32
C ASN A 196 -26.28 -18.93 18.16
N GLY A 197 -26.20 -19.58 16.99
CA GLY A 197 -26.33 -18.95 15.70
C GLY A 197 -27.67 -18.31 15.38
N SER A 198 -27.60 -17.11 14.81
CA SER A 198 -28.21 -16.74 13.53
C SER A 198 -27.59 -15.42 13.08
N VAL A 199 -26.74 -15.48 12.04
CA VAL A 199 -26.09 -14.32 11.43
C VAL A 199 -27.16 -13.39 10.85
N PRO A 200 -27.26 -12.12 11.28
CA PRO A 200 -28.01 -11.12 10.54
C PRO A 200 -27.12 -10.58 9.42
N SER A 201 -27.53 -10.81 8.17
CA SER A 201 -26.97 -10.11 7.00
C SER A 201 -27.26 -8.61 7.12
N GLY A 202 -26.21 -7.80 7.18
CA GLY A 202 -26.28 -6.34 7.17
C GLY A 202 -24.89 -5.72 7.01
N THR A 203 -24.69 -5.06 5.88
CA THR A 203 -23.45 -4.54 5.30
C THR A 203 -22.75 -3.47 6.15
N GLY A 204 -21.58 -3.79 6.68
CA GLY A 204 -20.62 -2.84 7.24
C GLY A 204 -19.23 -3.46 7.15
N SER A 205 -18.33 -2.83 6.38
CA SER A 205 -17.01 -3.36 6.04
C SER A 205 -16.13 -3.49 7.29
N LEU A 206 -16.07 -4.70 7.84
CA LEU A 206 -15.04 -5.10 8.80
C LEU A 206 -13.67 -4.97 8.11
N GLY A 207 -12.71 -4.32 8.78
CA GLY A 207 -11.32 -4.26 8.33
C GLY A 207 -10.72 -5.68 8.12
N PRO A 208 -9.64 -5.80 7.34
CA PRO A 208 -9.14 -7.11 6.93
C PRO A 208 -8.61 -7.90 8.13
N VAL A 209 -9.26 -9.03 8.41
CA VAL A 209 -8.78 -10.06 9.33
C VAL A 209 -7.73 -10.89 8.60
N TYR A 210 -6.47 -10.74 8.98
CA TYR A 210 -5.37 -11.57 8.46
C TYR A 210 -5.40 -12.96 9.12
N THR A 211 -5.77 -13.98 8.36
CA THR A 211 -5.58 -15.40 8.73
C THR A 211 -4.55 -16.03 7.80
N GLY A 212 -3.28 -15.94 8.19
CA GLY A 212 -2.21 -16.74 7.59
C GLY A 212 -2.27 -18.18 8.08
N GLY A 213 -3.11 -19.00 7.46
CA GLY A 213 -3.15 -20.45 7.67
C GLY A 213 -2.48 -21.18 6.51
N ALA A 214 -1.32 -21.79 6.75
CA ALA A 214 -0.67 -22.72 5.83
C ALA A 214 -1.53 -23.99 5.68
N GLY A 215 -2.38 -24.03 4.65
CA GLY A 215 -3.11 -25.22 4.24
C GLY A 215 -2.29 -26.07 3.27
N GLY A 216 -1.97 -27.31 3.68
CA GLY A 216 -1.24 -28.27 2.86
C GLY A 216 -2.01 -28.67 1.59
N PHE A 217 -1.29 -28.75 0.48
CA PHE A 217 -1.82 -29.18 -0.81
C PHE A 217 -2.05 -30.70 -0.83
N GLY A 218 -3.31 -31.10 -0.92
CA GLY A 218 -3.72 -32.46 -1.30
C GLY A 218 -3.64 -32.64 -2.80
N VAL A 219 -2.85 -33.62 -3.25
CA VAL A 219 -2.69 -33.97 -4.67
C VAL A 219 -3.87 -34.85 -5.11
N ALA A 220 -4.69 -34.35 -6.02
CA ALA A 220 -5.67 -35.16 -6.75
C ALA A 220 -5.12 -35.45 -8.16
N SER A 221 -4.81 -36.72 -8.43
CA SER A 221 -4.34 -37.16 -9.74
C SER A 221 -5.52 -37.28 -10.71
N ALA A 222 -5.52 -36.49 -11.79
CA ALA A 222 -6.32 -36.76 -12.98
C ALA A 222 -5.35 -37.09 -14.13
N ARG A 223 -5.40 -38.35 -14.59
CA ARG A 223 -4.61 -38.86 -15.72
C ARG A 223 -5.13 -38.24 -17.02
N GLY A 224 -4.39 -37.30 -17.59
CA GLY A 224 -4.53 -36.85 -18.98
C GLY A 224 -3.23 -37.11 -19.72
N VAL A 225 -3.25 -38.03 -20.68
CA VAL A 225 -2.11 -38.35 -21.53
C VAL A 225 -1.92 -37.22 -22.55
N VAL A 226 -0.80 -36.50 -22.49
CA VAL A 226 -0.36 -35.61 -23.57
C VAL A 226 1.03 -36.06 -23.98
N GLY A 227 1.12 -36.58 -25.21
CA GLY A 227 2.36 -37.07 -25.81
C GLY A 227 3.35 -35.94 -26.08
N LEU A 228 4.58 -36.12 -25.61
CA LEU A 228 5.72 -35.25 -25.91
C LEU A 228 6.44 -35.81 -27.14
N ALA A 229 6.34 -35.13 -28.28
CA ALA A 229 7.18 -35.39 -29.45
C ALA A 229 8.45 -34.55 -29.34
N VAL A 230 9.59 -35.20 -29.09
CA VAL A 230 10.92 -34.58 -29.11
C VAL A 230 11.53 -34.80 -30.49
N LEU A 231 11.69 -33.72 -31.27
CA LEU A 231 12.50 -33.72 -32.48
C LEU A 231 13.92 -33.30 -32.11
N VAL A 232 14.84 -34.28 -32.07
CA VAL A 232 16.28 -34.04 -31.98
C VAL A 232 16.82 -33.92 -33.41
N GLY A 233 17.08 -32.68 -33.84
CA GLY A 233 17.84 -32.41 -35.07
C GLY A 233 19.33 -32.53 -34.79
N GLY A 234 19.93 -33.65 -35.20
CA GLY A 234 21.39 -33.83 -35.18
C GLY A 234 22.03 -33.06 -36.33
N VAL A 235 22.99 -32.19 -36.00
CA VAL A 235 23.91 -31.59 -36.98
C VAL A 235 25.07 -32.57 -37.15
N GLY A 236 25.14 -33.21 -38.31
CA GLY A 236 26.26 -34.06 -38.73
C GLY A 236 27.39 -33.23 -39.32
N LEU A 237 28.62 -33.57 -38.93
CA LEU A 237 29.87 -33.16 -39.54
C LEU A 237 29.97 -33.67 -40.98
N LEU A 238 30.18 -32.78 -41.94
CA LEU A 238 31.23 -32.78 -42.99
C LEU A 238 31.03 -31.57 -43.92
#